data_AF-A0A976E0D7-F1
#
_entry.id   AF-A0A976E0D7-F1
#
_cell.length_a   1.000
_cell.length_b   1.000
_cell.length_c   1.000
_cell.angle_alpha   90.00
_cell.angle_beta   90.00
_cell.angle_gamma   90.00
#
_symmetry.space_group_name_H-M   'P 1'
#
loop_
_entity.id
_entity.type
_entity.pdbx_description
1 polymer ?
#
loop_
_entity_poly.entity_id
_entity_poly.type
_entity_poly.pdbx_seq_one_letter_code
_entity_poly.pdbx_strand_id
1 'polypeptide(L)'
;MRPADGIGDDLLLVLIAFVPLSPTPIPVALAIIFLHVSLWSVYEIGYYENDLVAAKHERDGKLSSTFKETGGRFSILTAWIWAAALGVAGVACVWQSEVSHLADGNLPEILASLVLWAAVLVFLRKLFQYYNHIDKMTRVFVYLPLQLVKYGFPALFFDLPAAGAALIFAQIIRRWAPYLVYRYMKKEPLELPSRLVRLLMFALLWLLLMASQASLAFFLHGLFILVWLGLRAARQLQSLLQNAGHVTVDKWKEAGPSGDGPTLNRSD
;
A
#
# COMPACT_ATOMS: atom_id res chain seq x y z
N MET A 1 12.87 5.33 4.60
CA MET A 1 12.45 6.14 3.45
C MET A 1 10.93 6.09 3.43
N ARG A 2 10.24 7.11 3.94
CA ARG A 2 8.78 7.20 3.78
C ARG A 2 8.55 7.79 2.38
N PRO A 3 8.01 7.05 1.40
CA PRO A 3 7.53 7.69 0.19
C PRO A 3 6.45 8.68 0.61
N ALA A 4 6.38 9.84 -0.04
CA ALA A 4 5.56 11.00 0.30
C ALA A 4 4.02 10.79 0.31
N ASP A 5 3.53 9.55 0.34
CA ASP A 5 2.09 9.27 0.42
C ASP A 5 1.77 8.72 1.82
N GLY A 6 1.09 9.54 2.61
CA GLY A 6 0.61 9.23 3.96
C GLY A 6 -0.75 8.52 3.97
N ILE A 7 -1.28 8.30 5.18
CA ILE A 7 -2.58 7.64 5.42
C ILE A 7 -3.71 8.19 4.54
N GLY A 8 -3.76 9.51 4.33
CA GLY A 8 -4.80 10.15 3.51
C GLY A 8 -4.71 9.80 2.02
N ASP A 9 -3.51 9.65 1.46
CA ASP A 9 -3.35 9.25 0.06
C ASP A 9 -3.73 7.79 -0.16
N ASP A 10 -3.41 6.93 0.81
CA ASP A 10 -3.79 5.52 0.78
C ASP A 10 -5.32 5.38 0.90
N LEU A 11 -5.95 6.11 1.82
CA LEU A 11 -7.41 6.13 1.98
C LEU A 11 -8.12 6.63 0.72
N LEU A 12 -7.68 7.76 0.16
CA LEU A 12 -8.28 8.33 -1.05
C LEU A 12 -8.24 7.34 -2.22
N LEU A 13 -7.12 6.62 -2.38
CA LEU A 13 -6.98 5.62 -3.42
C LEU A 13 -7.98 4.47 -3.25
N VAL A 14 -8.14 3.99 -2.01
CA VAL A 14 -9.11 2.93 -1.70
C VAL A 14 -10.55 3.42 -1.93
N LEU A 15 -10.89 4.65 -1.53
CA LEU A 15 -12.21 5.24 -1.78
C LEU A 15 -12.49 5.34 -3.29
N ILE A 16 -11.54 5.82 -4.08
CA ILE A 16 -11.67 5.89 -5.55
C ILE A 16 -11.87 4.50 -6.17
N ALA A 17 -11.28 3.45 -5.60
CA ALA A 17 -11.40 2.10 -6.14
C ALA A 17 -12.80 1.48 -5.92
N PHE A 18 -13.45 1.73 -4.79
CA PHE A 18 -14.67 1.02 -4.36
C PHE A 18 -15.95 1.86 -4.37
N VAL A 19 -15.87 3.17 -4.11
CA VAL A 19 -17.07 4.01 -3.89
C VAL A 19 -17.79 4.44 -5.18
N PRO A 20 -17.12 4.86 -6.28
CA PRO A 20 -17.78 5.55 -7.39
C PRO A 20 -18.91 4.79 -8.10
N LEU A 21 -18.89 3.46 -8.07
CA LEU A 21 -19.89 2.61 -8.70
C LEU A 21 -20.80 1.90 -7.69
N SER A 22 -20.65 2.19 -6.40
CA SER A 22 -21.55 1.64 -5.38
C SER A 22 -22.92 2.35 -5.46
N PRO A 23 -24.04 1.61 -5.44
CA PRO A 23 -25.37 2.22 -5.35
C PRO A 23 -25.63 2.90 -3.99
N THR A 24 -24.88 2.54 -2.93
CA THR A 24 -24.94 3.21 -1.61
C THR A 24 -23.58 3.82 -1.25
N PRO A 25 -23.15 4.89 -1.93
CA PRO A 25 -21.78 5.39 -1.84
C PRO A 25 -21.42 5.93 -0.45
N ILE A 26 -22.38 6.49 0.28
CA ILE A 26 -22.14 7.07 1.62
C ILE A 26 -21.84 5.98 2.66
N PRO A 27 -22.71 4.94 2.87
CA PRO A 27 -22.38 3.83 3.75
C PRO A 27 -21.06 3.14 3.40
N VAL A 28 -20.81 2.88 2.11
CA VAL A 28 -19.55 2.25 1.66
C VAL A 28 -18.34 3.12 1.98
N ALA A 29 -18.41 4.43 1.73
CA ALA A 29 -17.31 5.35 2.05
C ALA A 29 -17.03 5.39 3.56
N LEU A 30 -18.06 5.49 4.41
CA LEU A 30 -17.92 5.49 5.86
C LEU A 30 -17.34 4.18 6.38
N ALA A 31 -17.82 3.04 5.86
CA ALA A 31 -17.29 1.72 6.18
C ALA A 31 -15.80 1.65 5.86
N ILE A 32 -15.39 2.04 4.64
CA ILE A 32 -13.99 2.06 4.23
C ILE A 32 -13.17 2.96 5.15
N ILE A 33 -13.63 4.17 5.49
CA ILE A 33 -12.91 5.10 6.37
C ILE A 33 -12.67 4.46 7.74
N PHE A 34 -13.73 3.97 8.39
CA PHE A 34 -13.62 3.39 9.73
C PHE A 34 -12.75 2.14 9.75
N LEU A 35 -12.95 1.22 8.81
CA LEU A 35 -12.13 0.02 8.68
C LEU A 35 -10.67 0.35 8.32
N HIS A 36 -10.43 1.38 7.50
CA HIS A 36 -9.07 1.82 7.18
C HIS A 36 -8.34 2.35 8.43
N VAL A 37 -8.98 3.20 9.23
CA VAL A 37 -8.36 3.72 10.46
C VAL A 37 -8.20 2.62 11.51
N SER A 38 -9.16 1.69 11.60
CA SER A 38 -9.06 0.48 12.41
C SER A 38 -7.82 -0.35 12.03
N LEU A 39 -7.64 -0.63 10.73
CA LEU A 39 -6.49 -1.34 10.19
C LEU A 39 -5.18 -0.60 10.48
N TRP A 40 -5.15 0.72 10.25
CA TRP A 40 -3.96 1.54 10.51
C TRP A 40 -3.56 1.58 11.97
N SER A 41 -4.52 1.49 12.90
CA SER A 41 -4.21 1.40 14.33
C SER A 41 -3.36 0.16 14.65
N VAL A 42 -3.65 -0.99 14.03
CA VAL A 42 -2.83 -2.20 14.15
C VAL A 42 -1.54 -2.09 13.33
N TYR A 43 -1.60 -1.42 12.18
CA TYR A 43 -0.44 -1.17 11.32
C TYR A 43 0.64 -0.35 12.04
N GLU A 44 0.25 0.65 12.82
CA GLU A 44 1.16 1.48 13.64
C GLU A 44 1.85 0.67 14.74
N ILE A 45 1.18 -0.33 15.34
CA ILE A 45 1.83 -1.29 16.25
C ILE A 45 2.98 -2.01 15.50
N GLY A 46 2.72 -2.45 14.27
CA GLY A 46 3.71 -3.11 13.43
C GLY A 46 4.93 -2.23 13.14
N TYR A 47 4.72 -0.94 12.85
CA TYR A 47 5.81 0.02 12.65
C TYR A 47 6.59 0.32 13.91
N TYR A 48 5.90 0.51 15.04
CA TYR A 48 6.54 0.72 16.33
C TYR A 48 7.48 -0.46 16.68
N GLU A 49 7.01 -1.69 16.50
CA GLU A 49 7.83 -2.87 16.73
C GLU A 49 8.96 -3.05 15.73
N ASN A 50 8.74 -2.68 14.46
CA ASN A 50 9.82 -2.68 13.47
C ASN A 50 10.95 -1.74 13.91
N ASP A 51 10.62 -0.56 14.44
CA ASP A 51 11.61 0.39 14.95
C ASP A 51 12.32 -0.14 16.21
N LEU A 52 11.60 -0.81 17.13
CA LEU A 52 12.22 -1.48 18.29
C LEU A 52 13.22 -2.56 17.86
N VAL A 53 12.82 -3.44 16.94
CA VAL A 53 13.71 -4.51 16.44
C VAL A 53 14.89 -3.91 15.69
N ALA A 54 14.68 -2.89 14.87
CA ALA A 54 15.75 -2.20 14.16
C ALA A 54 16.74 -1.55 15.13
N ALA A 55 16.27 -0.88 16.18
CA ALA A 55 17.13 -0.27 17.20
C ALA A 55 18.00 -1.30 17.93
N LYS A 56 17.46 -2.49 18.18
CA LYS A 56 18.13 -3.54 18.96
C LYS A 56 19.06 -4.43 18.15
N HIS A 57 18.69 -4.73 16.90
CA HIS A 57 19.30 -5.82 16.13
C HIS A 57 19.92 -5.38 14.80
N GLU A 58 19.62 -4.18 14.28
CA GLU A 58 20.13 -3.74 13.00
C GLU A 58 21.24 -2.69 13.16
N ARG A 59 22.46 -3.01 12.70
CA ARG A 59 23.61 -2.09 12.69
C ARG A 59 23.31 -0.75 12.01
N ASP A 60 22.56 -0.79 10.90
CA ASP A 60 22.16 0.38 10.11
C ASP A 60 20.63 0.61 10.15
N GLY A 61 20.01 0.38 11.32
CA GLY A 61 18.58 0.54 11.54
C GLY A 61 18.10 1.97 11.28
N LYS A 62 17.25 2.17 10.27
CA LYS A 62 16.63 3.49 10.00
C LYS A 62 15.38 3.67 10.86
N LEU A 63 15.55 4.22 12.05
CA LEU A 63 14.44 4.55 12.96
C LEU A 63 13.59 5.69 12.41
N SER A 64 12.26 5.58 12.52
CA SER A 64 11.35 6.66 12.16
C SER A 64 11.54 7.90 13.06
N SER A 65 11.21 9.09 12.54
CA SER A 65 11.22 10.32 13.34
C SER A 65 10.26 10.24 14.51
N THR A 66 9.06 9.71 14.27
CA THR A 66 8.03 9.48 15.30
C THR A 66 8.55 8.60 16.44
N PHE A 67 9.29 7.53 16.14
CA PHE A 67 9.87 6.69 17.18
C PHE A 67 10.93 7.41 18.00
N LYS A 68 11.77 8.24 17.36
CA LYS A 68 12.77 9.06 18.06
C LYS A 68 12.13 10.10 18.99
N GLU A 69 11.02 10.69 18.58
CA GLU A 69 10.35 11.77 19.32
C GLU A 69 9.42 11.24 20.42
N THR A 70 8.69 10.15 20.14
CA THR A 70 7.58 9.70 21.00
C THR A 70 7.57 8.19 21.26
N GLY A 71 8.60 7.44 20.87
CA GLY A 71 8.62 5.97 20.94
C GLY A 71 8.26 5.41 22.31
N GLY A 72 8.77 6.01 23.40
CA GLY A 72 8.45 5.59 24.77
C GLY A 72 7.00 5.84 25.23
N ARG A 73 6.19 6.56 24.45
CA ARG A 73 4.80 6.92 24.77
C ARG A 73 3.77 6.13 23.98
N PHE A 74 4.19 5.24 23.07
CA PHE A 74 3.28 4.46 22.26
C PHE A 74 2.58 3.37 23.09
N SER A 75 1.25 3.38 23.10
CA SER A 75 0.43 2.39 23.83
C SER A 75 -0.19 1.39 22.86
N ILE A 76 0.31 0.15 22.90
CA ILE A 76 -0.22 -0.97 22.11
C ILE A 76 -1.68 -1.25 22.46
N LEU A 77 -2.04 -1.18 23.75
CA LEU A 77 -3.41 -1.41 24.21
C LEU A 77 -4.37 -0.35 23.66
N THR A 78 -3.98 0.93 23.70
CA THR A 78 -4.78 2.03 23.16
C THR A 78 -5.02 1.87 21.66
N ALA A 79 -3.99 1.44 20.91
CA ALA A 79 -4.14 1.14 19.48
C ALA A 79 -5.14 0.01 19.22
N TRP A 80 -5.15 -1.05 20.03
CA TRP A 80 -6.15 -2.13 19.92
C TRP A 80 -7.57 -1.69 20.26
N ILE A 81 -7.73 -0.84 21.28
CA ILE A 81 -9.05 -0.29 21.65
C ILE A 81 -9.62 0.52 20.48
N TRP A 82 -8.82 1.40 19.88
CA TRP A 82 -9.24 2.16 18.70
C TRP A 82 -9.49 1.26 17.49
N ALA A 83 -8.65 0.26 17.26
CA ALA A 83 -8.86 -0.73 16.20
C ALA A 83 -10.22 -1.44 16.36
N ALA A 84 -10.55 -1.90 17.56
CA ALA A 84 -11.81 -2.57 17.85
C ALA A 84 -13.01 -1.64 17.69
N ALA A 85 -12.97 -0.45 18.31
CA ALA A 85 -14.08 0.51 18.25
C ALA A 85 -14.40 0.95 16.83
N LEU A 86 -13.37 1.31 16.05
CA LEU A 86 -13.52 1.72 14.65
C LEU A 86 -13.87 0.51 13.75
N GLY A 87 -13.40 -0.69 14.09
CA GLY A 87 -13.79 -1.91 13.40
C GLY A 87 -15.29 -2.20 13.52
N VAL A 88 -15.84 -2.08 14.73
CA VAL A 88 -17.29 -2.22 14.98
C VAL A 88 -18.08 -1.16 14.21
N ALA A 89 -17.65 0.11 14.27
CA ALA A 89 -18.31 1.19 13.53
C ALA A 89 -18.26 0.96 12.01
N GLY A 90 -17.13 0.51 11.48
CA GLY A 90 -16.96 0.20 10.07
C GLY A 90 -17.85 -0.95 9.61
N VAL A 91 -17.90 -2.05 10.38
CA VAL A 91 -18.83 -3.15 10.10
C VAL A 91 -20.27 -2.66 10.17
N ALA A 92 -20.67 -1.87 11.17
CA ALA A 92 -22.02 -1.31 11.23
C ALA A 92 -22.39 -0.48 9.98
N CYS A 93 -21.43 0.21 9.35
CA CYS A 93 -21.64 0.88 8.06
C CYS A 93 -21.72 -0.08 6.86
N VAL A 94 -20.96 -1.20 6.87
CA VAL A 94 -21.11 -2.27 5.85
C VAL A 94 -22.55 -2.78 5.83
N TRP A 95 -23.15 -2.98 7.01
CA TRP A 95 -24.51 -3.47 7.18
C TRP A 95 -25.61 -2.46 6.82
N GLN A 96 -25.26 -1.18 6.71
CA GLN A 96 -26.13 -0.15 6.16
C GLN A 96 -25.99 -0.01 4.64
N SER A 97 -25.02 -0.70 4.03
CA SER A 97 -24.86 -0.71 2.58
C SER A 97 -25.68 -1.85 1.99
N GLU A 98 -26.47 -1.56 0.96
CA GLU A 98 -27.26 -2.54 0.22
C GLU A 98 -26.41 -3.43 -0.71
N VAL A 99 -25.07 -3.31 -0.63
CA VAL A 99 -24.10 -3.84 -1.61
C VAL A 99 -23.16 -4.85 -0.97
N SER A 100 -23.30 -5.07 0.33
CA SER A 100 -22.50 -6.06 1.02
C SER A 100 -23.00 -7.45 0.66
N HIS A 101 -22.09 -8.29 0.17
CA HIS A 101 -22.36 -9.72 -0.11
C HIS A 101 -22.74 -10.53 1.12
N LEU A 102 -22.56 -9.93 2.29
CA LEU A 102 -22.79 -10.55 3.59
C LEU A 102 -24.05 -10.03 4.28
N ALA A 103 -24.86 -9.16 3.65
CA ALA A 103 -25.89 -8.38 4.37
C ALA A 103 -27.35 -8.82 4.10
N ASP A 104 -27.84 -9.87 4.77
CA ASP A 104 -29.28 -10.21 4.81
C ASP A 104 -30.01 -9.67 6.05
N GLY A 105 -29.34 -8.83 6.84
CA GLY A 105 -29.81 -8.19 8.08
C GLY A 105 -29.77 -9.06 9.35
N ASN A 106 -29.29 -10.30 9.31
CA ASN A 106 -29.40 -11.22 10.44
C ASN A 106 -28.20 -11.13 11.42
N LEU A 107 -28.48 -11.28 12.73
CA LEU A 107 -27.46 -11.21 13.80
C LEU A 107 -26.25 -12.16 13.58
N PRO A 108 -26.42 -13.42 13.15
CA PRO A 108 -25.28 -14.31 12.92
C PRO A 108 -24.29 -13.80 11.86
N GLU A 109 -24.78 -13.15 10.82
CA GLU A 109 -23.94 -12.63 9.74
C GLU A 109 -23.20 -11.34 10.16
N ILE A 110 -23.83 -10.50 10.99
CA ILE A 110 -23.16 -9.35 11.63
C ILE A 110 -21.99 -9.84 12.48
N LEU A 111 -22.22 -10.88 13.29
CA LEU A 111 -21.17 -11.50 14.10
C LEU A 111 -20.08 -12.12 13.22
N ALA A 112 -20.45 -12.77 12.11
CA ALA A 112 -19.48 -13.31 11.15
C ALA A 112 -18.62 -12.20 10.53
N SER A 113 -19.20 -11.04 10.20
CA SER A 113 -18.47 -9.87 9.68
C SER A 113 -17.49 -9.30 10.69
N LEU A 114 -17.88 -9.23 11.97
CA LEU A 114 -17.00 -8.81 13.07
C LEU A 114 -15.85 -9.80 13.29
N VAL A 115 -16.14 -11.10 13.26
CA VAL A 115 -15.13 -12.16 13.36
C VAL A 115 -14.17 -12.12 12.18
N LEU A 116 -14.67 -11.94 10.96
CA LEU A 116 -13.86 -11.77 9.76
C LEU A 116 -12.94 -10.55 9.89
N TRP A 117 -13.47 -9.41 10.33
CA TRP A 117 -12.65 -8.22 10.53
C TRP A 117 -11.59 -8.41 11.62
N ALA A 118 -11.96 -9.01 12.75
CA ALA A 118 -11.02 -9.34 13.82
C ALA A 118 -9.91 -10.29 13.31
N ALA A 119 -10.25 -11.28 12.48
CA ALA A 119 -9.30 -12.18 11.86
C ALA A 119 -8.33 -11.45 10.93
N VAL A 120 -8.79 -10.46 10.15
CA VAL A 120 -7.93 -9.60 9.33
C VAL A 120 -6.94 -8.82 10.19
N LEU A 121 -7.37 -8.23 11.30
CA LEU A 121 -6.50 -7.47 12.20
C LEU A 121 -5.46 -8.38 12.87
N VAL A 122 -5.85 -9.57 13.32
CA VAL A 122 -4.94 -10.57 13.89
C VAL A 122 -3.95 -11.07 12.83
N PHE A 123 -4.42 -11.34 11.62
CA PHE A 123 -3.55 -11.75 10.51
C PHE A 123 -2.53 -10.67 10.17
N LEU A 124 -2.96 -9.41 10.05
CA LEU A 124 -2.07 -8.27 9.85
C LEU A 124 -1.01 -8.16 10.95
N ARG A 125 -1.43 -8.33 12.21
CA ARG A 125 -0.53 -8.36 13.37
C ARG A 125 0.51 -9.46 13.23
N LYS A 126 0.11 -10.68 12.86
CA LYS A 126 1.02 -11.82 12.64
C LYS A 126 1.96 -11.59 11.47
N LEU A 127 1.49 -11.03 10.36
CA LEU A 127 2.33 -10.64 9.24
C LEU A 127 3.43 -9.67 9.67
N PHE A 128 3.11 -8.67 10.49
CA PHE A 128 4.11 -7.76 11.04
C PHE A 128 5.10 -8.44 11.96
N GLN A 129 4.64 -9.33 12.84
CA GLN A 129 5.55 -10.12 13.69
C GLN A 129 6.56 -10.87 12.85
N TYR A 130 6.10 -11.58 11.81
CA TYR A 130 6.97 -12.32 10.91
C TYR A 130 7.89 -11.37 10.13
N TYR A 131 7.34 -10.33 9.51
CA TYR A 131 8.08 -9.30 8.77
C TYR A 131 9.23 -8.70 9.60
N ASN A 132 8.98 -8.39 10.88
CA ASN A 132 9.95 -7.74 11.76
C ASN A 132 11.12 -8.66 12.16
N HIS A 133 10.91 -9.98 12.19
CA HIS A 133 11.90 -10.94 12.74
C HIS A 133 12.65 -11.75 11.68
N ILE A 134 12.30 -11.62 10.40
CA ILE A 134 13.06 -12.21 9.30
C ILE A 134 14.14 -11.25 8.78
N ASP A 135 15.11 -11.83 8.08
CA ASP A 135 16.20 -11.10 7.47
C ASP A 135 15.71 -10.11 6.39
N LYS A 136 16.54 -9.10 6.11
CA LYS A 136 16.18 -7.97 5.24
C LYS A 136 15.89 -8.38 3.79
N MET A 137 16.47 -9.46 3.30
CA MET A 137 16.28 -9.93 1.93
C MET A 137 14.93 -10.63 1.81
N THR A 138 14.64 -11.56 2.73
CA THR A 138 13.38 -12.31 2.74
C THR A 138 12.16 -11.42 3.07
N ARG A 139 12.37 -10.36 3.87
CA ARG A 139 11.33 -9.37 4.25
C ARG A 139 10.61 -8.74 3.06
N VAL A 140 11.22 -8.69 1.88
CA VAL A 140 10.59 -8.18 0.65
C VAL A 140 9.36 -8.99 0.25
N PHE A 141 9.38 -10.31 0.40
CA PHE A 141 8.27 -11.16 0.01
C PHE A 141 7.08 -11.02 0.97
N VAL A 142 7.34 -10.71 2.24
CA VAL A 142 6.30 -10.44 3.25
C VAL A 142 5.74 -9.03 3.13
N TYR A 143 6.49 -8.11 2.52
CA TYR A 143 5.98 -6.77 2.25
C TYR A 143 4.79 -6.79 1.27
N LEU A 144 4.78 -7.71 0.31
CA LEU A 144 3.69 -7.86 -0.65
C LEU A 144 2.34 -8.21 0.01
N PRO A 145 2.20 -9.26 0.84
CA PRO A 145 0.96 -9.55 1.55
C PRO A 145 0.56 -8.42 2.51
N LEU A 146 1.51 -7.69 3.11
CA LEU A 146 1.18 -6.48 3.88
C LEU A 146 0.50 -5.41 3.01
N GLN A 147 0.98 -5.19 1.77
CA GLN A 147 0.33 -4.25 0.86
C GLN A 147 -1.02 -4.78 0.36
N LEU A 148 -1.15 -6.08 0.11
CA LEU A 148 -2.42 -6.71 -0.26
C LEU A 148 -3.49 -6.51 0.82
N VAL A 149 -3.16 -6.75 2.10
CA VAL A 149 -4.10 -6.51 3.20
C VAL A 149 -4.42 -5.01 3.32
N LYS A 150 -3.40 -4.16 3.24
CA LYS A 150 -3.56 -2.71 3.42
C LYS A 150 -4.51 -2.06 2.41
N TYR A 151 -4.47 -2.49 1.15
CA TYR A 151 -5.28 -1.89 0.08
C TYR A 151 -6.49 -2.76 -0.31
N GLY A 152 -6.40 -4.08 -0.15
CA GLY A 152 -7.41 -5.04 -0.59
C GLY A 152 -8.49 -5.37 0.44
N PHE A 153 -8.35 -4.95 1.71
CA PHE A 153 -9.33 -5.30 2.75
C PHE A 153 -10.80 -5.01 2.40
N PRO A 154 -11.18 -3.93 1.66
CA PRO A 154 -12.60 -3.68 1.39
C PRO A 154 -13.22 -4.72 0.46
N ALA A 155 -12.42 -5.42 -0.34
CA ALA A 155 -12.89 -6.50 -1.21
C ALA A 155 -13.46 -7.70 -0.44
N LEU A 156 -13.26 -7.75 0.89
CA LEU A 156 -13.91 -8.72 1.77
C LEU A 156 -15.40 -8.44 1.99
N PHE A 157 -15.83 -7.19 1.76
CA PHE A 157 -17.19 -6.72 2.05
C PHE A 157 -17.91 -6.19 0.82
N PHE A 158 -17.18 -5.62 -0.14
CA PHE A 158 -17.76 -4.92 -1.29
C PHE A 158 -17.22 -5.46 -2.61
N ASP A 159 -18.04 -5.35 -3.65
CA ASP A 159 -17.59 -5.55 -5.02
C ASP A 159 -16.47 -4.59 -5.41
N LEU A 160 -15.49 -5.14 -6.12
CA LEU A 160 -14.37 -4.38 -6.66
C LEU A 160 -14.50 -4.29 -8.19
N PRO A 161 -14.88 -3.12 -8.74
CA PRO A 161 -14.90 -2.88 -10.17
C PRO A 161 -13.55 -3.17 -10.83
N ALA A 162 -13.55 -3.57 -12.11
CA ALA A 162 -12.32 -3.87 -12.86
C ALA A 162 -11.29 -2.72 -12.81
N ALA A 163 -11.76 -1.47 -12.96
CA ALA A 163 -10.91 -0.28 -12.86
C ALA A 163 -10.34 -0.08 -11.43
N GLY A 164 -11.16 -0.34 -10.40
CA GLY A 164 -10.71 -0.34 -9.01
C GLY A 164 -9.65 -1.41 -8.74
N ALA A 165 -9.83 -2.63 -9.25
CA ALA A 165 -8.86 -3.72 -9.15
C ALA A 165 -7.51 -3.34 -9.80
N ALA A 166 -7.55 -2.78 -11.01
CA ALA A 166 -6.35 -2.28 -11.69
C ALA A 166 -5.63 -1.21 -10.86
N LEU A 167 -6.36 -0.28 -10.23
CA LEU A 167 -5.80 0.79 -9.40
C LEU A 167 -5.12 0.23 -8.14
N ILE A 168 -5.78 -0.67 -7.42
CA ILE A 168 -5.26 -1.30 -6.21
C ILE A 168 -4.00 -2.09 -6.53
N PHE A 169 -4.03 -2.89 -7.59
CA PHE A 169 -2.86 -3.68 -7.99
C PHE A 169 -1.69 -2.79 -8.43
N ALA A 170 -1.95 -1.76 -9.24
CA ALA A 170 -0.94 -0.79 -9.64
C ALA A 170 -0.30 -0.07 -8.43
N GLN A 171 -1.09 0.23 -7.39
CA GLN A 171 -0.59 0.80 -6.14
C GLN A 171 0.28 -0.18 -5.36
N ILE A 172 -0.11 -1.45 -5.27
CA ILE A 172 0.67 -2.51 -4.61
C ILE A 172 2.02 -2.67 -5.30
N ILE A 173 2.04 -2.79 -6.64
CA ILE A 173 3.28 -2.88 -7.43
C ILE A 173 4.14 -1.64 -7.25
N ARG A 174 3.54 -0.44 -7.27
CA ARG A 174 4.27 0.83 -7.04
C ARG A 174 5.00 0.84 -5.70
N ARG A 175 4.44 0.23 -4.65
CA ARG A 175 5.08 0.17 -3.32
C ARG A 175 6.10 -0.98 -3.26
N TRP A 176 5.75 -2.14 -3.82
CA TRP A 176 6.55 -3.36 -3.71
C TRP A 176 7.79 -3.37 -4.61
N ALA A 177 7.67 -2.97 -5.88
CA ALA A 177 8.78 -3.05 -6.83
C ALA A 177 9.99 -2.18 -6.44
N PRO A 178 9.84 -0.90 -6.04
CA PRO A 178 10.97 -0.12 -5.55
C PRO A 178 11.58 -0.68 -4.26
N TYR A 179 10.75 -1.30 -3.40
CA TYR A 179 11.24 -1.95 -2.18
C TYR A 179 12.10 -3.18 -2.49
N LEU A 180 11.68 -3.99 -3.47
CA LEU A 180 12.47 -5.11 -4.00
C LEU A 180 13.81 -4.64 -4.55
N VAL A 181 13.80 -3.64 -5.44
CA VAL A 181 15.03 -3.08 -6.04
C VAL A 181 15.96 -2.53 -4.95
N TYR A 182 15.44 -1.76 -4.00
CA TYR A 182 16.22 -1.20 -2.89
C TYR A 182 16.94 -2.29 -2.08
N ARG A 183 16.28 -3.42 -1.82
CA ARG A 183 16.87 -4.50 -1.00
C ARG A 183 17.90 -5.32 -1.76
N TYR A 184 17.63 -5.67 -3.02
CA TYR A 184 18.52 -6.54 -3.80
C TYR A 184 19.69 -5.81 -4.43
N MET A 185 19.50 -4.57 -4.88
CA MET A 185 20.58 -3.82 -5.55
C MET A 185 21.55 -3.17 -4.56
N LYS A 186 21.20 -3.06 -3.26
CA LYS A 186 21.96 -2.35 -2.20
C LYS A 186 22.41 -0.92 -2.56
N LYS A 187 21.95 -0.38 -3.69
CA LYS A 187 22.22 0.97 -4.14
C LYS A 187 21.21 1.91 -3.49
N GLU A 188 21.55 3.19 -3.50
CA GLU A 188 20.56 4.22 -3.22
C GLU A 188 19.28 3.94 -4.02
N PRO A 189 18.11 4.15 -3.41
CA PRO A 189 16.84 3.88 -4.04
C PRO A 189 16.85 4.52 -5.42
N LEU A 190 16.86 3.67 -6.45
CA LEU A 190 16.76 4.10 -7.84
C LEU A 190 15.62 5.11 -7.87
N GLU A 191 15.84 6.30 -8.43
CA GLU A 191 14.82 7.35 -8.58
C GLU A 191 13.78 6.90 -9.62
N LEU A 192 13.15 5.76 -9.36
CA LEU A 192 12.07 5.22 -10.14
C LEU A 192 10.95 6.24 -10.08
N PRO A 193 10.41 6.69 -11.23
CA PRO A 193 9.30 7.62 -11.28
C PRO A 193 8.03 6.91 -10.80
N SER A 194 7.90 6.75 -9.47
CA SER A 194 6.94 5.83 -8.86
C SER A 194 5.49 6.16 -9.20
N ARG A 195 5.16 7.45 -9.41
CA ARG A 195 3.81 7.86 -9.81
C ARG A 195 3.55 7.48 -11.27
N LEU A 196 4.55 7.63 -12.13
CA LEU A 196 4.47 7.15 -13.52
C LEU A 196 4.36 5.63 -13.59
N VAL A 197 5.14 4.87 -12.79
CA VAL A 197 5.02 3.41 -12.72
C VAL A 197 3.58 3.01 -12.38
N ARG A 198 2.95 3.64 -11.39
CA ARG A 198 1.53 3.38 -11.09
C ARG A 198 0.58 3.75 -12.23
N LEU A 199 0.79 4.87 -12.90
CA LEU A 199 -0.01 5.26 -14.06
C LEU A 199 0.09 4.22 -15.18
N LEU A 200 1.31 3.80 -15.54
CA LEU A 200 1.54 2.82 -16.60
C LEU A 200 1.00 1.44 -16.25
N MET A 201 1.23 0.98 -15.02
CA MET A 201 0.67 -0.30 -14.53
C MET A 201 -0.86 -0.26 -14.50
N PHE A 202 -1.45 0.85 -14.04
CA PHE A 202 -2.90 1.03 -14.06
C PHE A 202 -3.43 0.97 -15.49
N ALA A 203 -2.86 1.73 -16.42
CA ALA A 203 -3.31 1.77 -17.81
C ALA A 203 -3.25 0.38 -18.47
N LEU A 204 -2.14 -0.34 -18.28
CA LEU A 204 -1.96 -1.69 -18.82
C LEU A 204 -3.00 -2.67 -18.26
N LEU A 205 -3.17 -2.70 -16.94
CA LEU A 205 -4.09 -3.64 -16.28
C LEU A 205 -5.55 -3.29 -16.55
N TRP A 206 -5.88 -2.00 -16.56
CA TRP A 206 -7.22 -1.56 -16.88
C TRP A 206 -7.61 -1.93 -18.30
N LEU A 207 -6.73 -1.68 -19.29
CA LEU A 207 -6.95 -2.11 -20.69
C LEU A 207 -7.14 -3.63 -20.81
N LEU A 208 -6.35 -4.43 -20.07
CA LEU A 208 -6.51 -5.88 -20.04
C LEU A 208 -7.85 -6.31 -19.44
N LEU A 209 -8.29 -5.64 -18.38
CA LEU A 209 -9.54 -5.94 -17.68
C LEU A 209 -10.77 -5.32 -18.35
N MET A 210 -10.61 -4.36 -19.27
CA MET A 210 -11.74 -3.74 -19.98
C MET A 210 -12.60 -4.78 -20.72
N ALA A 211 -11.99 -5.84 -21.23
CA ALA A 211 -12.70 -6.91 -21.93
C ALA A 211 -13.67 -7.70 -21.03
N SER A 212 -13.49 -7.69 -19.70
CA SER A 212 -14.36 -8.43 -18.77
C SER A 212 -15.61 -7.66 -18.34
N GLN A 213 -15.64 -6.33 -18.52
CA GLN A 213 -16.72 -5.46 -18.04
C GLN A 213 -17.02 -4.33 -19.04
N ALA A 214 -17.73 -4.67 -20.12
CA ALA A 214 -18.07 -3.74 -21.19
C ALA A 214 -19.28 -2.83 -20.87
N SER A 215 -19.22 -2.08 -19.77
CA SER A 215 -20.22 -1.03 -19.47
C SER A 215 -19.62 0.37 -19.59
N LEU A 216 -20.44 1.34 -20.01
CA LEU A 216 -20.03 2.74 -20.07
C LEU A 216 -19.60 3.27 -18.70
N ALA A 217 -20.26 2.84 -17.62
CA ALA A 217 -19.93 3.26 -16.25
C ALA A 217 -18.53 2.77 -15.84
N PHE A 218 -18.17 1.51 -16.14
CA PHE A 218 -16.83 0.99 -15.87
C PHE A 218 -15.76 1.70 -16.70
N PHE A 219 -16.07 2.03 -17.96
CA PHE A 219 -15.17 2.81 -18.79
C PHE A 219 -14.92 4.22 -18.23
N LEU A 220 -15.98 4.93 -17.83
CA LEU A 220 -15.88 6.27 -17.26
C LEU A 220 -15.13 6.27 -15.92
N HIS A 221 -15.34 5.26 -15.07
CA HIS A 221 -14.60 5.10 -13.81
C HIS A 221 -13.10 4.94 -14.06
N GLY A 222 -12.71 4.10 -15.01
CA GLY A 222 -11.31 3.93 -15.36
C GLY A 222 -10.69 5.17 -16.03
N LEU A 223 -11.44 5.88 -16.86
CA LEU A 223 -11.01 7.16 -17.45
C LEU A 223 -10.77 8.21 -16.35
N PHE A 224 -11.66 8.30 -15.37
CA PHE A 224 -11.50 9.18 -14.21
C PHE A 224 -10.20 8.86 -13.46
N ILE A 225 -9.94 7.58 -13.17
CA ILE A 225 -8.69 7.15 -12.50
C ILE A 225 -7.48 7.49 -13.36
N LEU A 226 -7.55 7.28 -14.68
CA LEU A 226 -6.46 7.58 -15.61
C LEU A 226 -6.10 9.07 -15.58
N VAL A 227 -7.09 9.95 -15.66
CA VAL A 227 -6.90 11.41 -15.59
C VAL A 227 -6.30 11.78 -14.24
N TRP A 228 -6.86 11.27 -13.14
CA TRP A 228 -6.37 11.55 -11.79
C TRP A 228 -4.91 11.12 -11.58
N LEU A 229 -4.55 9.91 -12.02
CA LEU A 229 -3.18 9.42 -11.99
C LEU A 229 -2.26 10.22 -12.92
N GLY A 230 -2.74 10.60 -14.11
CA GLY A 230 -2.04 11.45 -15.07
C GLY A 230 -1.66 12.79 -14.48
N LEU A 231 -2.60 13.49 -13.85
CA LEU A 231 -2.34 14.75 -13.16
C LEU A 231 -1.30 14.60 -12.05
N ARG A 232 -1.35 13.52 -11.25
CA ARG A 232 -0.36 13.26 -10.20
C ARG A 232 1.02 12.86 -10.73
N ALA A 233 1.10 12.27 -11.93
CA ALA A 233 2.33 11.86 -12.60
C ALA A 233 2.90 12.94 -13.55
N ALA A 234 2.16 14.03 -13.81
CA ALA A 234 2.49 15.03 -14.83
C ALA A 234 3.93 15.58 -14.73
N ARG A 235 4.39 15.92 -13.52
CA ARG A 235 5.77 16.42 -13.32
C ARG A 235 6.84 15.38 -13.66
N GLN A 236 6.59 14.10 -13.34
CA GLN A 236 7.52 13.02 -13.66
C GLN A 236 7.53 12.76 -15.17
N LEU A 237 6.36 12.81 -15.81
CA LEU A 237 6.24 12.68 -17.25
C LEU A 237 6.94 13.82 -17.98
N GLN A 238 6.73 15.07 -17.54
CA GLN A 238 7.40 16.24 -18.09
C GLN A 238 8.92 16.13 -17.97
N SER A 239 9.43 15.73 -16.80
CA SER A 239 10.87 15.51 -16.60
C SER A 239 11.43 14.45 -17.56
N LEU A 240 10.73 13.33 -17.75
CA LEU A 240 11.16 12.30 -18.69
C LEU A 240 11.15 12.78 -20.14
N LEU A 241 10.12 13.52 -20.55
CA LEU A 241 10.03 14.07 -21.90
C LEU A 241 11.12 15.12 -22.16
N GLN A 242 11.45 15.95 -21.16
CA GLN A 242 12.55 16.93 -21.27
C GLN A 242 13.93 16.27 -21.36
N ASN A 243 14.09 15.12 -20.71
CA ASN A 243 15.34 14.35 -20.74
C ASN A 243 15.40 13.36 -21.91
N ALA A 244 14.29 13.17 -22.64
CA ALA A 244 14.25 12.32 -23.82
C ALA A 244 15.00 13.02 -24.97
N GLY A 245 16.13 12.45 -25.36
CA GLY A 245 16.92 12.90 -26.50
C GLY A 245 17.40 11.72 -27.30
N HIS A 246 17.72 11.95 -28.57
CA HIS A 246 18.39 10.94 -29.39
C HIS A 246 19.71 10.55 -28.70
N VAL A 247 20.00 9.25 -28.62
CA VAL A 247 21.25 8.76 -28.05
C VAL A 247 22.37 9.08 -29.04
N THR A 248 22.94 10.27 -28.91
CA THR A 248 24.11 10.71 -29.70
C THR A 248 25.41 10.52 -28.93
N VAL A 249 25.34 10.46 -27.60
CA VAL A 249 26.43 10.12 -26.67
C VAL A 249 25.84 9.31 -25.52
N ASP A 250 26.48 8.21 -25.16
CA ASP A 250 26.09 7.47 -23.96
C ASP A 250 26.40 8.32 -22.71
N LYS A 251 25.36 8.94 -22.16
CA LYS A 251 25.44 9.72 -20.92
C LYS A 251 25.27 8.84 -19.68
N TRP A 252 25.14 7.52 -19.85
CA TRP A 252 25.16 6.58 -18.75
C TRP A 252 26.57 6.57 -18.16
N LYS A 253 26.84 7.50 -17.22
CA LYS A 253 28.00 7.35 -16.36
C LYS A 253 27.86 5.98 -15.70
N GLU A 254 28.76 5.06 -16.04
CA GLU A 254 28.93 3.87 -15.24
C GLU A 254 29.05 4.35 -13.80
N ALA A 255 28.07 3.99 -12.98
CA ALA A 255 28.24 3.98 -11.54
C ALA A 255 29.25 2.86 -11.26
N GLY A 256 30.50 3.07 -11.67
CA GLY A 256 31.64 2.27 -11.30
C GLY A 256 31.72 2.27 -9.78
N PRO A 257 32.20 1.17 -9.17
CA PRO A 257 32.46 1.19 -7.73
C PRO A 257 33.37 2.38 -7.47
N SER A 258 32.94 3.30 -6.61
CA SER A 258 33.82 4.32 -6.05
C SER A 258 35.06 3.61 -5.55
N GLY A 259 36.16 3.75 -6.29
CA GLY A 259 37.44 3.14 -5.97
C GLY A 259 37.93 3.73 -4.67
N ASP A 260 37.73 2.98 -3.59
CA ASP A 260 38.45 3.05 -2.31
C ASP A 260 38.04 1.82 -1.46
N GLY A 261 38.21 0.62 -2.05
CA GLY A 261 38.17 -0.64 -1.32
C GLY A 261 39.61 -1.11 -1.06
N PRO A 262 39.96 -1.59 0.14
CA PRO A 262 41.35 -1.81 0.55
C PRO A 262 42.02 -2.85 -0.35
N THR A 263 43.22 -2.54 -0.80
CA THR A 263 44.14 -3.48 -1.44
C THR A 263 44.39 -4.65 -0.49
N LEU A 264 43.74 -5.77 -0.75
CA LEU A 264 44.09 -7.05 -0.14
C LEU A 264 45.45 -7.45 -0.69
N ASN A 265 46.48 -7.15 0.11
CA ASN A 265 47.84 -7.63 -0.09
C ASN A 265 47.81 -9.17 0.02
N ARG A 266 47.82 -9.86 -1.11
CA ARG A 266 48.13 -11.29 -1.17
C ARG A 266 49.64 -11.42 -1.25
N SER A 267 50.25 -11.75 -0.13
CA SER A 267 51.56 -12.38 -0.07
C SER A 267 51.36 -13.87 0.16
N ASP A 268 51.48 -14.64 -0.92
CA ASP A 268 52.07 -15.98 -0.87
C ASP A 268 53.42 -15.89 -1.59
#